data_AF-A0A401M297-F1
#
_entry.id   AF-A0A401M297-F1
#
_cell.length_a   1.000
_cell.length_b   1.000
_cell.length_c   1.000
_cell.angle_alpha   90.00
_cell.angle_beta   90.00
_cell.angle_gamma   90.00
#
_symmetry.space_group_name_H-M   'P 1'
#
loop_
_entity.id
_entity.type
_entity.pdbx_description
1 polymer ?
#
loop_
_entity_poly.entity_id
_entity_poly.type
_entity_poly.pdbx_seq_one_letter_code
_entity_poly.pdbx_strand_id
1 'polypeptide(L)' 'MPMLLDHAGLGVEPSAALGVAAILEDRDRFADRHVCTIVRGSNVDVDAYHRWVGAAPIHRS' A
#
# COMPACT_ATOMS: atom_id res chain seq x y z
N MET A 1 -3.78 1.70 1.33
CA MET A 1 -3.04 1.25 2.53
C MET A 1 -3.50 -0.12 3.03
N PRO A 2 -4.80 -0.39 3.29
CA PRO A 2 -5.22 -1.68 3.84
C PRO A 2 -4.76 -2.88 3.00
N MET A 3 -4.71 -2.77 1.67
CA MET A 3 -4.13 -3.81 0.81
C MET A 3 -2.72 -4.29 1.23
N LEU A 4 -1.82 -3.40 1.66
CA LEU A 4 -0.47 -3.79 2.10
C LEU A 4 -0.49 -4.50 3.47
N LEU A 5 -1.42 -4.12 4.34
CA LEU A 5 -1.67 -4.82 5.60
C LEU A 5 -2.27 -6.21 5.32
N ASP A 6 -3.30 -6.27 4.47
CA ASP A 6 -4.07 -7.49 4.21
C ASP A 6 -3.27 -8.54 3.43
N HIS A 7 -2.45 -8.12 2.46
CA HIS A 7 -1.72 -9.06 1.60
C HIS A 7 -0.26 -9.29 2.01
N ALA A 8 0.34 -8.39 2.80
CA ALA A 8 1.75 -8.50 3.18
C ALA A 8 2.00 -8.32 4.69
N GLY A 9 0.98 -8.02 5.50
CA GLY A 9 1.15 -7.74 6.93
C GLY A 9 1.95 -6.46 7.20
N LEU A 10 2.07 -5.56 6.21
CA LEU A 10 2.95 -4.39 6.30
C LEU A 10 2.20 -3.14 6.76
N GLY A 11 2.60 -2.62 7.92
CA GLY A 11 2.25 -1.28 8.38
C GLY A 11 3.26 -0.26 7.86
N VAL A 12 2.80 0.67 7.01
CA VAL A 12 3.68 1.60 6.31
C VAL A 12 3.09 3.00 6.23
N GLU A 13 3.95 4.02 6.18
CA GLU A 13 3.58 5.40 5.91
C GLU A 13 3.31 5.65 4.41
N PRO A 14 2.55 6.71 4.02
CA PRO A 14 2.21 7.00 2.63
C PRO A 14 3.39 7.03 1.66
N SER A 15 4.51 7.66 2.05
CA SER A 15 5.76 7.71 1.30
C SER A 15 6.31 6.32 0.99
N ALA A 16 6.27 5.40 1.94
CA ALA A 16 6.76 4.03 1.80
C ALA A 16 5.94 3.22 0.79
N ALA A 17 4.64 3.51 0.67
CA ALA A 17 3.72 2.84 -0.25
C ALA A 17 3.72 3.45 -1.66
N LEU A 18 4.38 4.59 -1.88
CA LEU A 18 4.28 5.35 -3.13
C LEU A 18 4.68 4.52 -4.35
N GLY A 19 5.73 3.70 -4.23
CA GLY A 19 6.17 2.84 -5.31
C GLY A 19 5.12 1.79 -5.71
N VAL A 20 4.41 1.22 -4.74
CA VAL A 20 3.31 0.29 -4.99
C VAL A 20 2.11 1.02 -5.59
N ALA A 21 1.76 2.18 -5.05
CA ALA A 21 0.67 3.01 -5.56
C ALA A 21 0.89 3.38 -7.04
N ALA A 22 2.11 3.79 -7.41
CA ALA A 22 2.46 4.15 -8.78
C ALA A 22 2.31 2.97 -9.76
N ILE A 23 2.62 1.75 -9.33
CA ILE A 23 2.43 0.54 -10.16
C ILE A 23 0.94 0.25 -10.36
N LEU A 24 0.13 0.42 -9.30
CA LEU A 24 -1.30 0.14 -9.35
C LEU A 24 -2.11 1.17 -10.11
N GLU A 25 -1.64 2.42 -10.17
CA GLU A 25 -2.26 3.52 -10.93
C GLU A 25 -2.10 3.33 -12.45
N ASP A 26 -0.98 2.73 -12.89
CA ASP A 26 -0.65 2.53 -14.31
C ASP A 26 -0.28 1.07 -14.58
N ARG A 27 -1.25 0.17 -14.38
CA ARG A 27 -1.00 -1.29 -14.47
C ARG A 27 -0.60 -1.75 -15.86
N ASP A 28 -1.21 -1.16 -16.90
CA ASP A 28 -0.99 -1.55 -18.29
C ASP A 28 0.46 -1.34 -18.72
N ARG A 29 1.10 -0.28 -18.22
CA ARG A 29 2.54 -0.04 -18.43
C ARG A 29 3.42 -1.18 -17.91
N PHE A 30 2.96 -1.90 -16.89
CA PHE A 30 3.70 -2.96 -16.21
C PHE A 30 3.17 -4.37 -16.51
N ALA A 31 2.17 -4.51 -17.38
CA ALA A 31 1.63 -5.81 -17.78
C ALA A 31 2.72 -6.72 -18.37
N ASP A 32 2.62 -8.02 -18.07
CA ASP A 32 3.53 -9.07 -18.53
C ASP A 32 5.01 -8.88 -18.13
N ARG A 33 5.29 -8.06 -17.11
CA ARG A 33 6.63 -7.82 -16.58
C ARG A 33 6.71 -8.22 -15.12
N HIS A 34 7.89 -8.72 -14.72
CA HIS A 34 8.25 -8.83 -13.32
C HIS A 34 8.70 -7.46 -12.82
N VAL A 35 7.95 -6.89 -11.87
CA VAL A 35 8.24 -5.57 -11.30
C VAL A 35 8.51 -5.71 -9.81
N CYS A 36 9.54 -5.00 -9.34
CA CYS A 36 9.84 -4.87 -7.93
C CYS A 36 9.85 -3.38 -7.56
N THR A 37 9.42 -3.07 -6.35
CA THR A 37 9.51 -1.73 -5.79
C THR A 37 9.96 -1.83 -4.33
N ILE A 38 10.62 -0.78 -3.86
CA ILE A 38 11.17 -0.73 -2.52
C ILE A 38 10.18 -0.02 -1.61
N VAL A 39 9.75 -0.72 -0.57
CA VAL A 39 9.01 -0.13 0.54
C VAL A 39 10.02 0.41 1.55
N ARG A 40 10.06 1.73 1.73
CA ARG A 40 10.95 2.38 2.71
C ARG A 40 10.16 3.06 3.82
N GLY A 41 10.34 2.61 5.05
CA GLY A 41 9.84 3.27 6.26
C GLY A 41 8.62 2.58 6.89
N SER A 42 8.67 2.41 8.20
CA SER A 42 7.59 1.84 9.04
C SER A 42 7.43 2.58 10.36
N ASN A 43 8.08 3.73 10.53
CA ASN A 43 7.95 4.52 11.74
C ASN A 43 6.72 5.42 11.62
N VAL A 44 5.57 4.85 11.94
CA VAL A 44 4.28 5.52 11.80
C VAL A 44 3.80 6.05 13.14
N ASP A 45 3.16 7.21 13.11
CA ASP A 45 2.25 7.63 14.18
C ASP A 45 1.02 6.70 14.16
N VAL A 46 0.63 6.20 15.33
CA VAL A 46 -0.41 5.16 15.46
C VAL A 46 -1.79 5.69 15.07
N ASP A 47 -2.10 6.94 15.42
CA ASP A 47 -3.39 7.56 15.08
C ASP A 47 -3.49 7.86 13.58
N ALA A 48 -2.40 8.32 12.97
CA ALA A 48 -2.31 8.48 11.52
C ALA A 48 -2.43 7.13 10.81
N TYR A 49 -1.73 6.11 11.29
CA TYR A 49 -1.79 4.75 10.75
C TYR A 49 -3.22 4.19 10.76
N HIS A 50 -3.92 4.28 11.88
CA HIS A 50 -5.31 3.81 11.98
C HIS A 50 -6.25 4.49 10.99
N ARG A 51 -6.07 5.80 10.76
CA ARG A 51 -6.84 6.52 9.73
C ARG A 51 -6.54 6.00 8.32
N TRP A 52 -5.27 5.72 8.01
CA TRP A 52 -4.89 5.23 6.67
C TRP A 52 -5.40 3.82 6.38
N VAL A 53 -5.35 2.91 7.36
CA VAL A 53 -5.84 1.53 7.16
C VAL A 53 -7.35 1.40 7.31
N GLY A 54 -7.99 2.26 8.11
CA GLY A 54 -9.44 2.26 8.32
C GLY A 54 -10.27 2.99 7.26
N ALA A 55 -9.64 3.73 6.34
CA ALA A 55 -10.35 4.55 5.34
C ALA A 55 -10.88 3.77 4.12
N ALA A 56 -10.53 2.49 3.92
CA ALA A 56 -11.08 1.73 2.80
C ALA A 56 -12.45 1.14 3.18
N PRO A 57 -13.47 1.23 2.30
CA PRO A 57 -14.70 0.50 2.49
C PRO A 57 -14.38 -1.00 2.40
N ILE A 58 -14.60 -1.71 3.50
CA ILE A 58 -14.65 -3.17 3.54
C ILE A 58 -15.82 -3.64 2.67
N HIS A 59 -15.58 -3.96 1.40
CA HIS A 59 -16.52 -4.78 0.64
C HIS A 59 -16.42 -6.21 1.19
N ARG A 60 -17.27 -6.54 2.15
CA ARG A 60 -17.45 -7.93 2.60
C ARG A 60 -18.36 -8.61 1.58
N SER A 61 -17.80 -9.59 0.87
CA SER A 61 -18.55 -10.59 0.11
C SER A 61 -19.46 -11.42 0.99
#